data_AF-B2JXE3-F1
#
_entry.id   AF-B2JXE3-F1
#
_cell.length_a   1.000
_cell.length_b   1.000
_cell.length_c   1.000
_cell.angle_alpha   90.00
_cell.angle_beta   90.00
_cell.angle_gamma   90.00
#
_symmetry.space_group_name_H-M   'P 1'
#
loop_
_entity.id
_entity.type
_entity.pdbx_description
1 polymer ?
#
loop_
_entity_poly.entity_id
_entity_poly.type
_entity_poly.pdbx_seq_one_letter_code
_entity_poly.pdbx_strand_id
1 'polypeptide(L)'
;MSRPAAATPDQIRSTVLAMLAEAGDATPATGTRFRQLVSVRKLRARLGAGDPATLARALNAIEAEVVRTGLAEIAIPGIPPDIAEQMRALWQAAVTVQLDDVMHLKADAQQAIAAADAARTDAELRVELLRQELTELRAAVAARDAELADLRAQHGVLKDRCAALDASAQEQQAQLDATAAGRTAQEHAHREALDEAQHRYEALSRQLLQETAHQREALKKEHAQSASQLKFAERRVAALEAERDRLDGELLQERETRQQAVGEALALKAVNASQHAQLSELMRIVSALEAPRRAPAASPGLATAKRTRTPARGGGTSRTKKS
;
A
#
# COMPACT_ATOMS: atom_id res chain seq x y z
N MET A 1 44.33 -122.47 -63.58
CA MET A 1 44.61 -121.11 -63.12
C MET A 1 46.09 -121.04 -62.77
N SER A 2 46.91 -120.47 -63.65
CA SER A 2 48.37 -120.41 -63.52
C SER A 2 48.79 -119.45 -62.41
N ARG A 3 49.73 -119.86 -61.56
CA ARG A 3 50.27 -119.11 -60.42
C ARG A 3 51.06 -117.88 -60.92
N PRO A 4 50.83 -116.65 -60.42
CA PRO A 4 51.63 -115.50 -60.82
C PRO A 4 53.07 -115.63 -60.29
N ALA A 5 54.05 -115.42 -61.17
CA ALA A 5 55.46 -115.44 -60.83
C ALA A 5 55.81 -114.30 -59.85
N ALA A 6 56.63 -114.59 -58.84
CA ALA A 6 57.11 -113.59 -57.89
C ALA A 6 58.10 -112.64 -58.58
N ALA A 7 57.89 -111.32 -58.43
CA ALA A 7 58.82 -110.31 -58.93
C ALA A 7 60.18 -110.42 -58.25
N THR A 8 61.26 -110.34 -59.03
CA THR A 8 62.64 -110.43 -58.52
C THR A 8 63.14 -109.07 -57.97
N PRO A 9 64.09 -109.04 -57.02
CA PRO A 9 64.63 -107.79 -56.45
C PRO A 9 65.19 -106.82 -57.50
N ASP A 10 65.84 -107.32 -58.55
CA ASP A 10 66.40 -106.48 -59.61
C ASP A 10 65.31 -105.85 -60.50
N GLN A 11 64.21 -106.58 -60.73
CA GLN A 11 63.03 -106.04 -61.41
C GLN A 11 62.34 -104.96 -60.57
N ILE A 12 62.30 -105.13 -59.24
CA ILE A 12 61.78 -104.09 -58.33
C ILE A 12 62.66 -102.83 -58.42
N ARG A 13 63.99 -103.00 -58.38
CA ARG A 13 64.94 -101.88 -58.45
C ARG A 13 64.87 -101.11 -59.77
N SER A 14 64.89 -101.82 -60.90
CA SER A 14 64.80 -101.18 -62.22
C SER A 14 63.47 -100.44 -62.41
N THR A 15 62.37 -101.00 -61.91
CA THR A 15 61.04 -100.37 -62.01
C THR A 15 60.94 -99.13 -61.12
N VAL A 16 61.52 -99.14 -59.92
CA VAL A 16 61.57 -97.96 -59.04
C VAL A 16 62.42 -96.85 -59.65
N LEU A 17 63.59 -97.17 -60.21
CA LEU A 17 64.45 -96.20 -60.89
C LEU A 17 63.78 -95.63 -62.16
N ALA A 18 63.07 -96.45 -62.92
CA ALA A 18 62.28 -95.99 -64.06
C ALA A 18 61.14 -95.05 -63.63
N MET A 19 60.44 -95.34 -62.52
CA MET A 19 59.40 -94.46 -61.99
C MET A 19 59.95 -93.09 -61.52
N LEU A 20 61.18 -93.06 -61.00
CA LEU A 20 61.85 -91.81 -60.63
C LEU A 20 62.34 -91.04 -61.85
N ALA A 21 62.87 -91.75 -62.88
CA ALA A 21 63.28 -91.14 -64.14
C ALA A 21 62.10 -90.57 -64.94
N GLU A 22 60.97 -91.29 -64.99
CA GLU A 22 59.72 -90.82 -65.61
C GLU A 22 59.15 -89.57 -64.91
N ALA A 23 59.39 -89.42 -63.60
CA ALA A 23 58.98 -88.24 -62.84
C ALA A 23 59.86 -87.00 -63.12
N GLY A 24 61.00 -87.16 -63.82
CA GLY A 24 61.74 -86.06 -64.43
C GLY A 24 62.34 -85.03 -63.47
N ASP A 25 62.81 -85.44 -62.29
CA ASP A 25 63.38 -84.52 -61.29
C ASP A 25 64.92 -84.57 -61.25
N ALA A 26 65.57 -83.44 -61.57
CA ALA A 26 67.03 -83.25 -61.56
C ALA A 26 67.60 -82.82 -60.19
N THR A 27 66.90 -83.12 -59.09
CA THR A 27 67.33 -82.76 -57.72
C THR A 27 67.28 -83.97 -56.80
N PRO A 28 68.25 -84.12 -55.88
CA PRO A 28 68.34 -85.32 -55.04
C PRO A 28 67.07 -85.49 -54.19
N ALA A 29 66.46 -86.67 -54.28
CA ALA A 29 65.19 -86.96 -53.65
C ALA A 29 65.32 -86.89 -52.11
N THR A 30 64.68 -85.91 -51.48
CA THR A 30 64.38 -85.99 -50.04
C THR A 30 63.41 -87.14 -49.78
N GLY A 31 63.53 -87.84 -48.65
CA GLY A 31 62.74 -89.06 -48.38
C GLY A 31 61.22 -88.85 -48.45
N THR A 32 60.73 -87.67 -48.08
CA THR A 32 59.31 -87.28 -48.22
C THR A 32 58.86 -87.22 -49.68
N ARG A 33 59.70 -86.72 -50.60
CA ARG A 33 59.41 -86.65 -52.03
C ARG A 33 59.48 -88.02 -52.70
N PHE A 34 60.45 -88.86 -52.32
CA PHE A 34 60.56 -90.25 -52.80
C PHE A 34 59.26 -91.03 -52.55
N ARG A 35 58.69 -90.93 -51.34
CA ARG A 35 57.45 -91.63 -50.96
C ARG A 35 56.19 -91.11 -51.65
N GLN A 36 56.18 -89.84 -52.08
CA GLN A 36 55.07 -89.28 -52.87
C GLN A 36 55.06 -89.87 -54.30
N LEU A 37 56.24 -89.98 -54.90
CA LEU A 37 56.42 -90.46 -56.27
C LEU A 37 56.26 -91.97 -56.35
N VAL A 38 56.92 -92.70 -55.46
CA VAL A 38 56.97 -94.17 -55.44
C VAL A 38 56.28 -94.70 -54.18
N SER A 39 55.25 -95.54 -54.36
CA SER A 39 54.56 -96.21 -53.27
C SER A 39 54.38 -97.69 -53.56
N VAL A 40 54.25 -98.51 -52.52
CA VAL A 40 54.04 -99.97 -52.65
C VAL A 40 52.86 -100.29 -53.58
N ARG A 41 51.80 -99.47 -53.52
CA ARG A 41 50.62 -99.60 -54.38
C ARG A 41 50.94 -99.32 -55.86
N LYS A 42 51.66 -98.22 -56.14
CA LYS A 42 52.05 -97.85 -57.51
C LYS A 42 53.05 -98.85 -58.11
N LEU A 43 54.01 -99.30 -57.30
CA LEU A 43 55.00 -100.31 -57.67
C LEU A 43 54.34 -101.66 -57.97
N ARG A 44 53.40 -102.11 -57.14
CA ARG A 44 52.63 -103.35 -57.39
C ARG A 44 51.77 -103.25 -58.66
N ALA A 45 51.18 -102.08 -58.94
CA ALA A 45 50.40 -101.86 -60.16
C ALA A 45 51.25 -101.98 -61.44
N ARG A 46 52.52 -101.54 -61.40
CA ARG A 46 53.47 -101.64 -62.52
C ARG A 46 54.06 -103.05 -62.68
N LEU A 47 54.30 -103.76 -61.58
CA LEU A 47 54.87 -105.12 -61.60
C LEU A 47 53.82 -106.23 -61.83
N GLY A 48 52.53 -105.93 -61.65
CA GLY A 48 51.43 -106.89 -61.84
C GLY A 48 51.32 -107.99 -60.77
N ALA A 49 52.37 -108.24 -59.98
CA ALA A 49 52.40 -109.21 -58.88
C ALA A 49 53.47 -108.86 -57.84
N GLY A 50 53.33 -109.38 -56.60
CA GLY A 50 54.29 -109.18 -55.51
C GLY A 50 53.63 -109.08 -54.14
N ASP A 51 54.27 -109.67 -53.12
CA ASP A 51 53.86 -109.55 -51.72
C ASP A 51 54.14 -108.12 -51.20
N PRO A 52 53.14 -107.39 -50.68
CA PRO A 52 53.30 -106.04 -50.14
C PRO A 52 54.44 -105.88 -49.13
N ALA A 53 54.68 -106.90 -48.29
CA ALA A 53 55.71 -106.83 -47.25
C ALA A 53 57.13 -106.87 -47.83
N THR A 54 57.33 -107.59 -48.93
CA THR A 54 58.62 -107.71 -49.63
C THR A 54 58.88 -106.46 -50.47
N LEU A 55 57.85 -105.93 -51.13
CA LEU A 55 57.92 -104.67 -51.88
C LEU A 55 58.22 -103.47 -50.98
N ALA A 56 57.61 -103.40 -49.79
CA ALA A 56 57.87 -102.33 -48.82
C ALA A 56 59.33 -102.36 -48.31
N ARG A 57 59.88 -103.55 -48.03
CA ARG A 57 61.28 -103.70 -47.61
C ARG A 57 62.26 -103.30 -48.71
N ALA A 58 62.02 -103.74 -49.94
CA ALA A 58 62.83 -103.33 -51.09
C ALA A 58 62.75 -101.82 -51.36
N LEU A 59 61.56 -101.22 -51.25
CA LEU A 59 61.37 -99.77 -51.39
C LEU A 59 62.14 -98.97 -50.34
N ASN A 60 62.09 -99.37 -49.07
CA ASN A 60 62.81 -98.68 -48.00
C ASN A 60 64.34 -98.78 -48.17
N ALA A 61 64.83 -99.92 -48.65
CA ALA A 61 66.25 -100.08 -48.96
C ALA A 61 66.69 -99.15 -50.10
N ILE A 62 65.88 -99.05 -51.16
CA ILE A 62 66.14 -98.16 -52.30
C ILE A 62 65.99 -96.68 -51.91
N GLU A 63 65.02 -96.32 -51.07
CA GLU A 63 64.87 -94.96 -50.52
C GLU A 63 66.13 -94.52 -49.78
N ALA A 64 66.64 -95.37 -48.89
CA ALA A 64 67.83 -95.09 -48.10
C ALA A 64 69.10 -94.96 -48.97
N GLU A 65 69.20 -95.71 -50.07
CA GLU A 65 70.29 -95.59 -51.03
C GLU A 65 70.22 -94.29 -51.83
N VAL A 66 69.07 -93.99 -52.44
CA VAL A 66 68.88 -92.82 -53.33
C VAL A 66 68.98 -91.50 -52.56
N VAL A 67 68.44 -91.43 -51.34
CA VAL A 67 68.57 -90.24 -50.48
C VAL A 67 70.04 -90.04 -50.07
N ARG A 68 70.79 -91.12 -49.83
CA ARG A 68 72.20 -91.07 -49.42
C ARG A 68 73.13 -90.65 -50.56
N THR A 69 72.93 -91.17 -51.77
CA THR A 69 73.67 -90.70 -52.97
C THR A 69 73.29 -89.26 -53.32
N GLY A 70 72.02 -88.88 -53.16
CA GLY A 70 71.58 -87.52 -53.40
C GLY A 70 72.20 -86.46 -52.48
N LEU A 71 72.49 -86.81 -51.22
CA LEU A 71 73.21 -85.92 -50.30
C LEU A 71 74.71 -85.81 -50.64
N ALA A 72 75.30 -86.82 -51.28
CA ALA A 72 76.69 -86.79 -51.73
C ALA A 72 76.91 -85.89 -52.95
N GLU A 73 75.89 -85.67 -53.79
CA GLU A 73 75.95 -84.76 -54.96
C GLU A 73 75.86 -83.27 -54.60
N ILE A 74 75.49 -82.92 -53.36
CA ILE A 74 75.59 -81.53 -52.84
C ILE A 74 76.99 -81.27 -52.25
N ALA A 75 78.00 -82.00 -52.71
CA ALA A 75 79.40 -81.67 -52.47
C ALA A 75 79.92 -80.87 -53.66
N ILE A 76 80.19 -79.57 -53.45
CA ILE A 76 80.83 -78.71 -54.45
C ILE A 76 82.19 -79.34 -54.83
N PRO A 77 82.41 -79.74 -56.10
CA PRO A 77 83.63 -80.47 -56.47
C PRO A 77 84.86 -79.57 -56.30
N GLY A 78 85.84 -80.02 -55.51
CA GLY A 78 87.15 -79.36 -55.35
C GLY A 78 87.46 -78.77 -53.97
N ILE A 79 86.55 -78.86 -53.00
CA ILE A 79 86.81 -78.44 -51.61
C ILE A 79 87.12 -79.68 -50.75
N PRO A 80 88.29 -79.72 -50.07
CA PRO A 80 88.60 -80.77 -49.10
C PRO A 80 87.48 -80.94 -48.05
N PRO A 81 87.17 -82.18 -47.64
CA PRO A 81 86.01 -82.48 -46.79
C PRO A 81 86.03 -81.69 -45.46
N ASP A 82 87.20 -81.53 -44.86
CA ASP A 82 87.39 -80.77 -43.61
C ASP A 82 87.03 -79.28 -43.76
N ILE A 83 87.33 -78.67 -44.92
CA ILE A 83 86.99 -77.28 -45.22
C ILE A 83 85.50 -77.14 -45.49
N ALA A 84 84.88 -78.11 -46.18
CA ALA A 84 83.43 -78.12 -46.42
C ALA A 84 82.62 -78.30 -45.13
N GLU A 85 83.15 -79.00 -44.12
CA GLU A 85 82.55 -79.08 -42.78
C GLU A 85 82.68 -77.76 -42.01
N GLN A 86 83.86 -77.12 -42.05
CA GLN A 86 84.07 -75.81 -41.41
C GLN A 86 83.20 -74.72 -42.04
N MET A 87 83.05 -74.69 -43.37
CA MET A 87 82.15 -73.76 -44.06
C MET A 87 80.68 -74.01 -43.70
N ARG A 88 80.26 -75.27 -43.55
CA ARG A 88 78.91 -75.61 -43.07
C ARG A 88 78.71 -75.18 -41.63
N ALA A 89 79.69 -75.38 -40.75
CA ALA A 89 79.63 -74.93 -39.36
C ALA A 89 79.58 -73.40 -39.25
N LEU A 90 80.37 -72.68 -40.05
CA LEU A 90 80.34 -71.22 -40.12
C LEU A 90 79.00 -70.69 -40.65
N TRP A 91 78.46 -71.31 -41.71
CA TRP A 91 77.14 -70.96 -42.24
C TRP A 91 76.03 -71.22 -41.22
N GLN A 92 76.05 -72.38 -40.55
CA GLN A 92 75.10 -72.70 -39.48
C GLN A 92 75.20 -71.70 -38.33
N ALA A 93 76.41 -71.36 -37.89
CA ALA A 93 76.61 -70.36 -36.83
C ALA A 93 76.09 -68.97 -37.25
N ALA A 94 76.36 -68.52 -38.48
CA ALA A 94 75.86 -67.25 -39.00
C ALA A 94 74.33 -67.22 -39.13
N VAL A 95 73.71 -68.32 -39.58
CA VAL A 95 72.24 -68.46 -39.63
C VAL A 95 71.64 -68.45 -38.23
N THR A 96 72.26 -69.11 -37.25
CA THR A 96 71.80 -69.07 -35.85
C THR A 96 71.86 -67.66 -35.29
N VAL A 97 72.97 -66.93 -35.48
CA VAL A 97 73.08 -65.53 -35.03
C VAL A 97 72.03 -64.64 -35.71
N GLN A 98 71.81 -64.77 -37.02
CA GLN A 98 70.75 -64.02 -37.70
C GLN A 98 69.35 -64.39 -37.21
N LEU A 99 69.10 -65.65 -36.90
CA LEU A 99 67.82 -66.10 -36.35
C LEU A 99 67.61 -65.52 -34.94
N ASP A 100 68.66 -65.50 -34.11
CA ASP A 100 68.64 -64.88 -32.79
C ASP A 100 68.37 -63.38 -32.87
N ASP A 101 69.02 -62.66 -33.80
CA ASP A 101 68.77 -61.23 -34.04
C ASP A 101 67.31 -60.96 -34.47
N VAL A 102 66.75 -61.80 -35.36
CA VAL A 102 65.34 -61.69 -35.76
C VAL A 102 64.40 -61.98 -34.60
N MET A 103 64.73 -62.95 -33.75
CA MET A 103 63.95 -63.26 -32.55
C MET A 103 64.02 -62.13 -31.52
N HIS A 104 65.19 -61.51 -31.33
CA HIS A 104 65.34 -60.31 -30.50
C HIS A 104 64.55 -59.13 -31.06
N LEU A 105 64.67 -58.84 -32.36
CA LEU A 105 63.90 -57.76 -33.00
C LEU A 105 62.39 -58.00 -32.87
N LYS A 106 61.94 -59.25 -32.99
CA LYS A 106 60.53 -59.61 -32.79
C LYS A 106 60.10 -59.38 -31.35
N ALA A 107 60.93 -59.74 -30.36
CA ALA A 107 60.64 -59.49 -28.95
C ALA A 107 60.56 -57.98 -28.65
N ASP A 108 61.51 -57.19 -29.16
CA ASP A 108 61.54 -55.74 -29.01
C ASP A 108 60.32 -55.09 -29.67
N ALA A 109 59.95 -55.53 -30.88
CA ALA A 109 58.76 -55.05 -31.57
C ALA A 109 57.47 -55.39 -30.80
N GLN A 110 57.36 -56.61 -30.26
CA GLN A 110 56.23 -57.02 -29.44
C GLN A 110 56.14 -56.19 -28.14
N GLN A 111 57.28 -55.90 -27.51
CA GLN A 111 57.34 -55.06 -26.33
C GLN A 111 56.95 -53.60 -26.65
N ALA A 112 57.40 -53.06 -27.78
CA ALA A 112 57.03 -51.72 -28.24
C ALA A 112 55.53 -51.61 -28.56
N ILE A 113 54.95 -52.62 -29.19
CA ILE A 113 53.49 -52.69 -29.44
C ILE A 113 52.74 -52.70 -28.11
N ALA A 114 53.13 -53.57 -27.17
CA ALA A 114 52.47 -53.65 -25.86
C ALA A 114 52.55 -52.32 -25.09
N ALA A 115 53.70 -51.63 -25.16
CA ALA A 115 53.86 -50.32 -24.54
C ALA A 115 53.00 -49.24 -25.22
N ALA A 116 52.89 -49.26 -26.56
CA ALA A 116 52.04 -48.34 -27.30
C ALA A 116 50.55 -48.58 -27.02
N ASP A 117 50.12 -49.84 -26.93
CA ASP A 117 48.75 -50.20 -26.58
C ASP A 117 48.41 -49.76 -25.15
N ALA A 118 49.30 -49.98 -24.19
CA ALA A 118 49.11 -49.49 -22.81
C ALA A 118 49.02 -47.95 -22.75
N ALA A 119 49.91 -47.24 -23.44
CA ALA A 119 49.87 -45.78 -23.52
C ALA A 119 48.59 -45.28 -24.20
N ARG A 120 48.09 -46.01 -25.21
CA ARG A 120 46.82 -45.71 -25.86
C ARG A 120 45.64 -45.91 -24.91
N THR A 121 45.57 -47.03 -24.19
CA THR A 121 44.49 -47.27 -23.23
C THR A 121 44.49 -46.22 -22.12
N ASP A 122 45.67 -45.82 -21.62
CA ASP A 122 45.79 -44.79 -20.59
C ASP A 122 45.32 -43.42 -21.11
N ALA A 123 45.67 -43.07 -22.35
CA ALA A 123 45.22 -41.85 -23.00
C ALA A 123 43.70 -41.85 -23.23
N GLU A 124 43.12 -42.97 -23.67
CA GLU A 124 41.67 -43.14 -23.84
C GLU A 124 40.93 -42.95 -22.50
N LEU A 125 41.42 -43.58 -21.41
CA LEU A 125 40.86 -43.40 -20.06
C LEU A 125 40.96 -41.94 -19.59
N ARG A 126 42.08 -41.26 -19.85
CA ARG A 126 42.25 -39.84 -19.50
C ARG A 126 41.29 -38.95 -20.27
N VAL A 127 41.04 -39.23 -21.54
CA VAL A 127 40.07 -38.50 -22.36
C VAL A 127 38.65 -38.69 -21.82
N GLU A 128 38.26 -39.91 -21.45
CA GLU A 128 36.93 -40.16 -20.87
C GLU A 128 36.75 -39.44 -19.52
N LEU A 129 37.76 -39.44 -18.67
CA LEU A 129 37.72 -38.71 -17.41
C LEU A 129 37.61 -37.19 -17.63
N LEU A 130 38.40 -36.62 -18.56
CA LEU A 130 38.29 -35.21 -18.91
C LEU A 130 36.92 -34.85 -19.53
N ARG A 131 36.31 -35.77 -20.30
CA ARG A 131 34.94 -35.60 -20.82
C ARG A 131 33.93 -35.53 -19.69
N GLN A 132 34.04 -36.42 -18.70
CA GLN A 132 33.18 -36.42 -17.51
C GLN A 132 33.33 -35.12 -16.72
N GLU A 133 34.57 -34.72 -16.38
CA GLU A 133 34.85 -33.44 -15.68
C GLU A 133 34.25 -32.25 -16.44
N LEU A 134 34.40 -32.22 -17.77
CA LEU A 134 33.87 -31.15 -18.61
C LEU A 134 32.33 -31.16 -18.64
N THR A 135 31.67 -32.32 -18.59
CA THR A 135 30.20 -32.39 -18.46
C THR A 135 29.73 -31.90 -17.09
N GLU A 136 30.43 -32.25 -16.01
CA GLU A 136 30.12 -31.79 -14.65
C GLU A 136 30.30 -30.28 -14.51
N LEU A 137 31.39 -29.73 -15.04
CA LEU A 137 31.64 -28.29 -15.04
C LEU A 137 30.57 -27.52 -15.84
N ARG A 138 30.14 -28.05 -16.99
CA ARG A 138 29.04 -27.45 -17.76
C ARG A 138 27.72 -27.48 -16.99
N ALA A 139 27.42 -28.57 -16.30
CA ALA A 139 26.23 -28.66 -15.45
C ALA A 139 26.29 -27.67 -14.28
N ALA A 140 27.45 -27.53 -13.63
CA ALA A 140 27.66 -26.57 -12.55
C ALA A 140 27.51 -25.12 -13.02
N VAL A 141 28.04 -24.77 -14.19
CA VAL A 141 27.85 -23.43 -14.80
C VAL A 141 26.38 -23.18 -15.10
N ALA A 142 25.67 -24.13 -15.73
CA ALA A 142 24.25 -23.99 -16.02
C ALA A 142 23.41 -23.81 -14.74
N ALA A 143 23.73 -24.52 -13.66
CA ALA A 143 23.06 -24.35 -12.37
C ALA A 143 23.31 -22.95 -11.78
N ARG A 144 24.55 -22.45 -11.85
CA ARG A 144 24.89 -21.09 -11.41
C ARG A 144 24.20 -20.02 -12.25
N ASP A 145 24.08 -20.21 -13.55
CA ASP A 145 23.36 -19.28 -14.43
C ASP A 145 21.86 -19.23 -14.12
N ALA A 146 21.25 -20.38 -13.79
CA ALA A 146 19.86 -20.44 -13.34
C ALA A 146 19.68 -19.70 -12.00
N GLU A 147 20.54 -19.94 -11.01
CA GLU A 147 20.50 -19.23 -9.73
C GLU A 147 20.70 -17.71 -9.89
N LEU A 148 21.60 -17.28 -10.78
CA LEU A 148 21.80 -15.86 -11.10
C LEU A 148 20.57 -15.25 -11.78
N ALA A 149 19.90 -15.99 -12.67
CA ALA A 149 18.65 -15.54 -13.29
C ALA A 149 17.54 -15.36 -12.25
N ASP A 150 17.39 -16.33 -11.33
CA ASP A 150 16.41 -16.27 -10.24
C ASP A 150 16.69 -15.10 -9.29
N LEU A 151 17.94 -14.89 -8.89
CA LEU A 151 18.32 -13.76 -8.04
C LEU A 151 18.07 -12.41 -8.73
N ARG A 152 18.33 -12.30 -10.04
CA ARG A 152 18.02 -11.09 -10.81
C ARG A 152 16.52 -10.84 -10.89
N ALA A 153 15.71 -11.89 -11.07
CA ALA A 153 14.26 -11.78 -11.06
C ALA A 153 13.74 -11.31 -9.70
N GLN A 154 14.22 -11.91 -8.60
CA GLN A 154 13.87 -11.51 -7.24
C GLN A 154 14.29 -10.05 -6.94
N HIS A 155 15.48 -9.66 -7.36
CA HIS A 155 15.95 -8.27 -7.22
C HIS A 155 15.06 -7.29 -8.00
N GLY A 156 14.61 -7.65 -9.21
CA GLY A 156 13.65 -6.86 -9.98
C GLY A 156 12.35 -6.63 -9.20
N VAL A 157 11.75 -7.71 -8.68
CA VAL A 157 10.52 -7.64 -7.87
C VAL A 157 10.70 -6.78 -6.62
N LEU A 158 11.82 -6.92 -5.90
CA LEU A 158 12.11 -6.10 -4.73
C LEU A 158 12.28 -4.63 -5.09
N LYS A 159 12.95 -4.32 -6.20
CA LYS A 159 13.11 -2.95 -6.69
C LYS A 159 11.77 -2.30 -7.02
N ASP A 160 10.89 -3.03 -7.70
CA ASP A 160 9.54 -2.56 -8.04
C ASP A 160 8.71 -2.33 -6.78
N ARG A 161 8.83 -3.23 -5.78
CA ARG A 161 8.18 -3.07 -4.47
C ARG A 161 8.70 -1.84 -3.72
N CYS A 162 10.00 -1.60 -3.71
CA CYS A 162 10.57 -0.40 -3.09
C CYS A 162 10.05 0.87 -3.78
N ALA A 163 10.06 0.91 -5.12
CA ALA A 163 9.53 2.06 -5.86
C ALA A 163 8.05 2.31 -5.57
N ALA A 164 7.23 1.25 -5.45
CA ALA A 164 5.83 1.37 -5.08
C ALA A 164 5.63 1.89 -3.64
N LEU A 165 6.44 1.42 -2.69
CA LEU A 165 6.39 1.92 -1.31
C LEU A 165 6.84 3.38 -1.21
N ASP A 166 7.89 3.77 -1.94
CA ASP A 166 8.36 5.15 -1.99
C ASP A 166 7.29 6.09 -2.57
N ALA A 167 6.61 5.67 -3.65
CA ALA A 167 5.50 6.42 -4.23
C ALA A 167 4.33 6.55 -3.23
N SER A 168 3.97 5.47 -2.53
CA SER A 168 2.93 5.51 -1.50
C SER A 168 3.31 6.40 -0.32
N ALA A 169 4.58 6.43 0.08
CA ALA A 169 5.06 7.29 1.16
C ALA A 169 5.02 8.76 0.76
N GLN A 170 5.39 9.09 -0.48
CA GLN A 170 5.28 10.44 -1.03
C GLN A 170 3.82 10.90 -1.12
N GLU A 171 2.91 10.03 -1.54
CA GLU A 171 1.48 10.34 -1.58
C GLU A 171 0.90 10.61 -0.18
N GLN A 172 1.24 9.77 0.80
CA GLN A 172 0.83 9.97 2.19
C GLN A 172 1.40 11.27 2.76
N GLN A 173 2.67 11.58 2.48
CA GLN A 173 3.28 12.84 2.92
C GLN A 173 2.56 14.04 2.31
N ALA A 174 2.24 14.01 1.01
CA ALA A 174 1.49 15.07 0.35
C ALA A 174 0.08 15.25 0.95
N GLN A 175 -0.60 14.15 1.32
CA GLN A 175 -1.89 14.20 2.03
C GLN A 175 -1.76 14.81 3.43
N LEU A 176 -0.71 14.46 4.18
CA LEU A 176 -0.43 15.05 5.48
C LEU A 176 -0.15 16.56 5.37
N ASP A 177 0.66 16.97 4.40
CA ASP A 177 0.96 18.39 4.17
C ASP A 177 -0.30 19.18 3.77
N ALA A 178 -1.15 18.60 2.90
CA ALA A 178 -2.41 19.20 2.50
C ALA A 178 -3.39 19.35 3.67
N THR A 179 -3.52 18.32 4.52
CA THR A 179 -4.38 18.38 5.71
C THR A 179 -3.85 19.35 6.76
N ALA A 180 -2.52 19.43 6.95
CA ALA A 180 -1.90 20.42 7.82
C ALA A 180 -2.16 21.85 7.33
N ALA A 181 -1.99 22.11 6.03
CA ALA A 181 -2.30 23.41 5.43
C ALA A 181 -3.80 23.76 5.51
N GLY A 182 -4.67 22.77 5.32
CA GLY A 182 -6.11 22.94 5.51
C GLY A 182 -6.48 23.30 6.95
N ARG A 183 -5.84 22.66 7.93
CA ARG A 183 -6.04 22.97 9.35
C ARG A 183 -5.56 24.37 9.71
N THR A 184 -4.37 24.79 9.27
CA THR A 184 -3.89 26.14 9.56
C THR A 184 -4.80 27.20 8.93
N ALA A 185 -5.28 26.99 7.70
CA ALA A 185 -6.23 27.89 7.06
C ALA A 185 -7.56 27.99 7.84
N GLN A 186 -8.10 26.86 8.32
CA GLN A 186 -9.30 26.85 9.17
C GLN A 186 -9.07 27.57 10.50
N GLU A 187 -7.94 27.34 11.16
CA GLU A 187 -7.58 28.03 12.41
C GLU A 187 -7.48 29.55 12.21
N HIS A 188 -6.91 30.01 11.09
CA HIS A 188 -6.88 31.41 10.72
C HIS A 188 -8.28 31.98 10.48
N ALA A 189 -9.10 31.33 9.65
CA ALA A 189 -10.47 31.77 9.38
C ALA A 189 -11.34 31.80 10.66
N HIS A 190 -11.15 30.85 11.57
CA HIS A 190 -11.84 30.85 12.86
C HIS A 190 -11.40 32.01 13.76
N ARG A 191 -10.11 32.34 13.81
CA ARG A 191 -9.61 33.50 14.55
C ARG A 191 -10.18 34.80 14.00
N GLU A 192 -10.14 34.98 12.68
CA GLU A 192 -10.72 36.16 12.01
C GLU A 192 -12.21 36.30 12.32
N ALA A 193 -12.99 35.21 12.23
CA ALA A 193 -14.42 35.23 12.54
C ALA A 193 -14.71 35.58 14.02
N LEU A 194 -13.85 35.13 14.94
CA LEU A 194 -13.96 35.49 16.36
C LEU A 194 -13.64 36.96 16.60
N ASP A 195 -12.59 37.49 15.98
CA ASP A 195 -12.20 38.90 16.09
C ASP A 195 -13.30 39.80 15.52
N GLU A 196 -13.88 39.45 14.36
CA GLU A 196 -15.03 40.15 13.78
C GLU A 196 -16.28 40.09 14.68
N ALA A 197 -16.54 38.96 15.33
CA ALA A 197 -17.64 38.84 16.27
C ALA A 197 -17.40 39.73 17.49
N GLN A 198 -16.20 39.70 18.07
CA GLN A 198 -15.80 40.55 19.20
C GLN A 198 -15.97 42.03 18.87
N HIS A 199 -15.46 42.48 17.72
CA HIS A 199 -15.62 43.86 17.26
C HIS A 199 -17.09 44.27 17.12
N ARG A 200 -17.95 43.38 16.59
CA ARG A 200 -19.40 43.64 16.50
C ARG A 200 -20.06 43.74 17.88
N TYR A 201 -19.73 42.85 18.81
CA TYR A 201 -20.24 42.92 20.19
C TYR A 201 -19.77 44.19 20.92
N GLU A 202 -18.51 44.57 20.76
CA GLU A 202 -17.98 45.81 21.31
C GLU A 202 -18.70 47.04 20.72
N ALA A 203 -18.89 47.09 19.41
CA ALA A 203 -19.62 48.19 18.76
C ALA A 203 -21.07 48.30 19.27
N LEU A 204 -21.79 47.18 19.33
CA LEU A 204 -23.17 47.14 19.84
C LEU A 204 -23.24 47.52 21.32
N SER A 205 -22.30 47.07 22.16
CA SER A 205 -22.27 47.45 23.57
C SER A 205 -22.01 48.94 23.76
N ARG A 206 -21.10 49.54 22.97
CA ARG A 206 -20.87 51.00 22.97
C ARG A 206 -22.12 51.76 22.53
N GLN A 207 -22.78 51.30 21.47
CA GLN A 207 -24.03 51.91 21.00
C GLN A 207 -25.13 51.85 22.08
N LEU A 208 -25.33 50.70 22.73
CA LEU A 208 -26.29 50.54 23.82
C LEU A 208 -25.99 51.50 24.99
N LEU A 209 -24.71 51.65 25.37
CA LEU A 209 -24.31 52.57 26.43
C LEU A 209 -24.58 54.05 26.05
N GLN A 210 -24.34 54.41 24.80
CA GLN A 210 -24.64 55.76 24.29
C GLN A 210 -26.15 56.02 24.24
N GLU A 211 -26.93 55.08 23.70
CA GLU A 211 -28.39 55.19 23.63
C GLU A 211 -29.02 55.27 25.03
N THR A 212 -28.56 54.44 25.98
CA THR A 212 -29.05 54.50 27.37
C THR A 212 -28.63 55.80 28.07
N ALA A 213 -27.44 56.34 27.78
CA ALA A 213 -27.05 57.66 28.28
C ALA A 213 -27.94 58.77 27.72
N HIS A 214 -28.21 58.76 26.40
CA HIS A 214 -29.09 59.72 25.74
C HIS A 214 -30.52 59.64 26.28
N GLN A 215 -31.06 58.43 26.48
CA GLN A 215 -32.38 58.23 27.10
C GLN A 215 -32.43 58.79 28.51
N ARG A 216 -31.40 58.57 29.34
CA ARG A 216 -31.34 59.15 30.70
C ARG A 216 -31.31 60.67 30.68
N GLU A 217 -30.57 61.28 29.76
CA GLU A 217 -30.53 62.73 29.61
C GLU A 217 -31.87 63.30 29.12
N ALA A 218 -32.53 62.64 28.16
CA ALA A 218 -33.86 63.01 27.68
C ALA A 218 -34.88 62.96 28.83
N LEU A 219 -34.93 61.86 29.59
CA LEU A 219 -35.81 61.73 30.75
C LEU A 219 -35.52 62.78 31.83
N LYS A 220 -34.24 63.09 32.11
CA LYS A 220 -33.88 64.18 33.04
C LYS A 220 -34.41 65.54 32.57
N LYS A 221 -34.32 65.84 31.27
CA LYS A 221 -34.85 67.08 30.68
C LYS A 221 -36.36 67.13 30.76
N GLU A 222 -37.06 66.06 30.42
CA GLU A 222 -38.53 65.95 30.53
C GLU A 222 -39.02 66.10 31.97
N HIS A 223 -38.33 65.46 32.92
CA HIS A 223 -38.61 65.62 34.35
C HIS A 223 -38.40 67.07 34.82
N ALA A 224 -37.31 67.72 34.40
CA ALA A 224 -37.05 69.13 34.74
C ALA A 224 -38.12 70.06 34.15
N GLN A 225 -38.54 69.83 32.91
CA GLN A 225 -39.63 70.55 32.26
C GLN A 225 -40.95 70.35 33.02
N SER A 226 -41.32 69.11 33.31
CA SER A 226 -42.54 68.76 34.06
C SER A 226 -42.53 69.37 35.46
N ALA A 227 -41.39 69.30 36.16
CA ALA A 227 -41.21 69.93 37.48
C ALA A 227 -41.34 71.46 37.41
N SER A 228 -40.84 72.10 36.36
CA SER A 228 -41.01 73.55 36.17
C SER A 228 -42.47 73.93 35.90
N GLN A 229 -43.21 73.12 35.12
CA GLN A 229 -44.63 73.31 34.84
C GLN A 229 -45.47 73.11 36.10
N LEU A 230 -45.16 72.09 36.91
CA LEU A 230 -45.79 71.86 38.22
C LEU A 230 -45.56 73.05 39.15
N LYS A 231 -44.32 73.53 39.31
CA LYS A 231 -44.03 74.72 40.13
C LYS A 231 -44.76 75.97 39.64
N PHE A 232 -44.91 76.14 38.32
CA PHE A 232 -45.69 77.24 37.76
C PHE A 232 -47.19 77.10 38.07
N ALA A 233 -47.74 75.89 37.90
CA ALA A 233 -49.13 75.60 38.23
C ALA A 233 -49.41 75.78 39.74
N GLU A 234 -48.53 75.30 40.62
CA GLU A 234 -48.59 75.51 42.07
C GLU A 234 -48.60 77.00 42.43
N ARG A 235 -47.71 77.81 41.84
CA ARG A 235 -47.71 79.26 42.03
C ARG A 235 -49.00 79.92 41.56
N ARG A 236 -49.56 79.48 40.44
CA ARG A 236 -50.83 79.99 39.92
C ARG A 236 -52.00 79.61 40.83
N VAL A 237 -52.03 78.38 41.36
CA VAL A 237 -53.03 77.94 42.33
C VAL A 237 -52.92 78.78 43.61
N ALA A 238 -51.72 78.94 44.17
CA ALA A 238 -51.51 79.77 45.36
C ALA A 238 -51.94 81.23 45.16
N ALA A 239 -51.72 81.80 43.97
CA ALA A 239 -52.19 83.15 43.63
C ALA A 239 -53.73 83.23 43.57
N LEU A 240 -54.38 82.23 42.95
CA LEU A 240 -55.84 82.14 42.90
C LEU A 240 -56.45 81.89 44.29
N GLU A 241 -55.80 81.09 45.14
CA GLU A 241 -56.19 80.89 46.53
C GLU A 241 -56.08 82.18 47.34
N ALA A 242 -54.98 82.93 47.20
CA ALA A 242 -54.83 84.23 47.85
C ALA A 242 -55.85 85.28 47.37
N GLU A 243 -56.15 85.29 46.06
CA GLU A 243 -57.21 86.14 45.50
C GLU A 243 -58.59 85.74 46.03
N ARG A 244 -58.87 84.44 46.11
CA ARG A 244 -60.10 83.92 46.73
C ARG A 244 -60.20 84.33 48.21
N ASP A 245 -59.15 84.14 49.00
CA ASP A 245 -59.14 84.51 50.42
C ASP A 245 -59.37 86.00 50.62
N ARG A 246 -58.78 86.83 49.74
CA ARG A 246 -59.05 88.28 49.70
C ARG A 246 -60.52 88.57 49.40
N LEU A 247 -61.09 87.96 48.35
CA LEU A 247 -62.51 88.13 47.99
C LEU A 247 -63.45 87.64 49.10
N ASP A 248 -63.13 86.52 49.75
CA ASP A 248 -63.88 85.99 50.89
C ASP A 248 -63.81 86.98 52.08
N GLY A 249 -62.65 87.59 52.33
CA GLY A 249 -62.46 88.67 53.30
C GLY A 249 -63.26 89.94 52.97
N GLU A 250 -63.21 90.41 51.72
CA GLU A 250 -64.01 91.53 51.22
C GLU A 250 -65.52 91.25 51.36
N LEU A 251 -65.96 90.02 51.10
CA LEU A 251 -67.35 89.59 51.24
C LEU A 251 -67.78 89.54 52.72
N LEU A 252 -66.91 89.12 53.63
CA LEU A 252 -67.15 89.19 55.08
C LEU A 252 -67.28 90.63 55.55
N GLN A 253 -66.39 91.53 55.12
CA GLN A 253 -66.47 92.97 55.44
C GLN A 253 -67.76 93.60 54.88
N GLU A 254 -68.15 93.27 53.65
CA GLU A 254 -69.44 93.67 53.06
C GLU A 254 -70.63 93.15 53.88
N ARG A 255 -70.56 91.92 54.41
CA ARG A 255 -71.60 91.39 55.30
C ARG A 255 -71.63 92.11 56.64
N GLU A 256 -70.48 92.41 57.24
CA GLU A 256 -70.37 93.15 58.50
C GLU A 256 -70.86 94.59 58.34
N THR A 257 -70.44 95.30 57.30
CA THR A 257 -70.93 96.65 56.98
C THR A 257 -72.42 96.66 56.67
N ARG A 258 -72.95 95.66 55.95
CA ARG A 258 -74.41 95.50 55.79
C ARG A 258 -75.11 95.21 57.11
N GLN A 259 -74.56 94.36 57.97
CA GLN A 259 -75.13 94.08 59.29
C GLN A 259 -75.10 95.32 60.19
N GLN A 260 -74.01 96.11 60.14
CA GLN A 260 -73.90 97.40 60.82
C GLN A 260 -74.92 98.38 60.26
N ALA A 261 -75.01 98.57 58.95
CA ALA A 261 -76.00 99.44 58.31
C ALA A 261 -77.44 98.99 58.60
N VAL A 262 -77.72 97.68 58.65
CA VAL A 262 -79.01 97.14 59.11
C VAL A 262 -79.23 97.43 60.59
N GLY A 263 -78.21 97.26 61.43
CA GLY A 263 -78.25 97.60 62.87
C GLY A 263 -78.48 99.09 63.12
N GLU A 264 -77.80 99.96 62.38
CA GLU A 264 -77.97 101.41 62.38
C GLU A 264 -79.35 101.79 61.85
N ALA A 265 -79.83 101.18 60.76
CA ALA A 265 -81.19 101.40 60.25
C ALA A 265 -82.25 100.95 61.25
N LEU A 266 -82.04 99.84 61.96
CA LEU A 266 -82.91 99.39 63.04
C LEU A 266 -82.83 100.33 64.26
N ALA A 267 -81.65 100.85 64.61
CA ALA A 267 -81.47 101.84 65.66
C ALA A 267 -82.15 103.16 65.30
N LEU A 268 -81.98 103.65 64.08
CA LEU A 268 -82.70 104.83 63.56
C LEU A 268 -84.20 104.59 63.52
N LYS A 269 -84.66 103.38 63.15
CA LYS A 269 -86.07 103.00 63.22
C LYS A 269 -86.58 103.00 64.68
N ALA A 270 -85.77 102.55 65.63
CA ALA A 270 -86.10 102.58 67.05
C ALA A 270 -86.12 104.01 67.62
N VAL A 271 -85.16 104.85 67.24
CA VAL A 271 -85.13 106.28 67.59
C VAL A 271 -86.30 107.02 66.95
N ASN A 272 -86.61 106.76 65.69
CA ASN A 272 -87.77 107.34 65.01
C ASN A 272 -89.08 106.88 65.67
N ALA A 273 -89.17 105.61 66.07
CA ALA A 273 -90.28 105.12 66.88
C ALA A 273 -90.35 105.79 68.26
N SER A 274 -89.21 106.06 68.92
CA SER A 274 -89.18 106.78 70.19
C SER A 274 -89.52 108.26 70.04
N GLN A 275 -89.08 108.91 68.96
CA GLN A 275 -89.44 110.28 68.59
C GLN A 275 -90.93 110.37 68.23
N HIS A 276 -91.49 109.38 67.54
CA HIS A 276 -92.94 109.29 67.34
C HIS A 276 -93.69 109.06 68.65
N ALA A 277 -93.16 108.27 69.59
CA ALA A 277 -93.74 108.13 70.92
C ALA A 277 -93.67 109.46 71.71
N GLN A 278 -92.54 110.17 71.67
CA GLN A 278 -92.35 111.48 72.29
C GLN A 278 -93.21 112.57 71.63
N LEU A 279 -93.38 112.57 70.31
CA LEU A 279 -94.31 113.45 69.60
C LEU A 279 -95.75 113.11 69.92
N SER A 280 -96.10 111.83 70.07
CA SER A 280 -97.43 111.41 70.53
C SER A 280 -97.68 111.89 71.97
N GLU A 281 -96.66 111.88 72.82
CA GLU A 281 -96.72 112.39 74.20
C GLU A 281 -96.77 113.92 74.25
N LEU A 282 -96.03 114.64 73.40
CA LEU A 282 -96.12 116.10 73.25
C LEU A 282 -97.44 116.54 72.63
N MET A 283 -97.98 115.81 71.64
CA MET A 283 -99.34 116.05 71.15
C MET A 283 -100.38 115.82 72.26
N ARG A 284 -100.14 114.86 73.17
CA ARG A 284 -100.99 114.64 74.35
C ARG A 284 -100.88 115.78 75.37
N ILE A 285 -99.72 116.45 75.48
CA ILE A 285 -99.49 117.59 76.37
C ILE A 285 -100.02 118.91 75.76
N VAL A 286 -99.85 119.14 74.46
CA VAL A 286 -100.35 120.33 73.75
C VAL A 286 -101.87 120.30 73.57
N SER A 287 -102.46 119.11 73.41
CA SER A 287 -103.92 118.96 73.36
C SER A 287 -104.60 119.10 74.74
N ALA A 288 -103.85 119.30 75.82
CA ALA A 288 -104.39 119.39 77.19
C ALA A 288 -104.62 120.83 77.69
N LEU A 289 -104.34 121.86 76.88
CA LEU A 289 -104.45 123.28 77.28
C LEU A 289 -105.71 124.01 76.77
N GLU A 290 -106.58 123.40 75.97
CA GLU A 290 -107.92 123.91 75.66
C GLU A 290 -108.96 122.75 75.64
N ALA A 291 -109.93 122.84 76.55
CA ALA A 291 -110.94 121.81 76.91
C ALA A 291 -112.17 121.82 75.96
N PRO A 292 -113.22 120.92 76.05
CA PRO A 292 -113.53 119.92 77.09
C PRO A 292 -114.11 118.52 76.64
N ARG A 293 -114.03 117.56 77.59
CA ARG A 293 -114.94 116.46 78.01
C ARG A 293 -115.78 115.57 77.04
N ARG A 294 -115.79 114.27 77.41
CA ARG A 294 -116.72 113.12 77.11
C ARG A 294 -116.48 112.40 75.78
N ALA A 295 -116.59 111.08 75.60
CA ALA A 295 -117.21 109.95 76.32
C ALA A 295 -116.51 108.61 75.88
N PRO A 296 -116.81 107.45 76.50
CA PRO A 296 -116.03 106.21 76.35
C PRO A 296 -116.62 105.21 75.34
N ALA A 297 -115.85 104.14 75.09
CA ALA A 297 -116.23 102.78 74.68
C ALA A 297 -115.65 102.28 73.34
N ALA A 298 -115.45 100.95 73.33
CA ALA A 298 -115.24 100.04 72.20
C ALA A 298 -113.79 99.80 71.72
N SER A 299 -113.16 98.76 72.29
CA SER A 299 -112.37 97.77 71.53
C SER A 299 -113.25 97.20 70.40
N PRO A 300 -112.78 97.08 69.15
CA PRO A 300 -112.11 95.84 68.70
C PRO A 300 -111.16 96.02 67.49
N GLY A 301 -110.40 94.97 67.17
CA GLY A 301 -109.66 94.84 65.90
C GLY A 301 -108.86 93.52 65.92
N LEU A 302 -109.28 92.39 65.31
CA LEU A 302 -109.60 92.14 63.90
C LEU A 302 -108.52 92.75 62.97
N ALA A 303 -107.92 92.07 62.01
CA ALA A 303 -108.08 90.72 61.49
C ALA A 303 -107.00 90.52 60.41
N THR A 304 -106.77 89.25 60.02
CA THR A 304 -106.50 88.81 58.62
C THR A 304 -105.18 89.25 57.97
N ALA A 305 -104.55 88.54 57.04
CA ALA A 305 -104.82 87.35 56.24
C ALA A 305 -103.45 86.94 55.61
N LYS A 306 -103.14 85.64 55.40
CA LYS A 306 -103.27 84.93 54.09
C LYS A 306 -102.42 85.59 52.98
N ARG A 307 -101.62 84.93 52.13
CA ARG A 307 -101.56 83.53 51.66
C ARG A 307 -100.41 83.45 50.63
N THR A 308 -99.73 82.30 50.54
CA THR A 308 -99.20 81.61 49.33
C THR A 308 -98.47 82.38 48.21
N ARG A 309 -97.29 81.89 47.79
CA ARG A 309 -97.14 80.91 46.67
C ARG A 309 -95.66 80.50 46.49
N THR A 310 -95.45 79.20 46.33
CA THR A 310 -94.33 78.48 45.68
C THR A 310 -94.24 78.83 44.16
N PRO A 311 -93.27 78.34 43.32
CA PRO A 311 -92.50 77.09 43.44
C PRO A 311 -91.07 77.01 42.80
N ALA A 312 -90.52 75.77 42.85
CA ALA A 312 -89.68 75.08 41.85
C ALA A 312 -88.19 75.48 41.73
N ARG A 313 -87.22 74.64 41.38
CA ARG A 313 -87.13 73.25 40.84
C ARG A 313 -85.64 72.83 41.04
N GLY A 314 -85.30 71.61 41.44
CA GLY A 314 -85.04 70.46 40.55
C GLY A 314 -83.57 70.43 40.10
N GLY A 315 -82.73 69.52 40.62
CA GLY A 315 -82.28 68.31 39.90
C GLY A 315 -80.90 68.56 39.26
N GLY A 316 -79.91 67.66 39.16
CA GLY A 316 -79.76 66.23 39.39
C GLY A 316 -78.49 65.80 38.62
N THR A 317 -77.85 64.69 39.02
CA THR A 317 -77.07 63.73 38.18
C THR A 317 -75.84 64.28 37.41
N SER A 318 -74.66 63.68 37.30
CA SER A 318 -74.22 62.28 37.10
C SER A 318 -72.67 62.33 36.95
N ARG A 319 -71.91 61.35 37.48
CA ARG A 319 -71.25 60.24 36.72
C ARG A 319 -70.26 60.73 35.65
N THR A 320 -68.94 60.49 35.73
CA THR A 320 -68.18 59.36 35.11
C THR A 320 -66.70 59.79 35.08
N LYS A 321 -65.70 58.99 35.51
CA LYS A 321 -65.05 57.80 34.91
C LYS A 321 -63.86 58.14 33.99
N LYS A 322 -62.75 57.40 34.21
CA LYS A 322 -61.51 57.25 33.41
C LYS A 322 -60.49 58.39 33.60
N SER A 323 -59.19 58.13 33.67
CA SER A 323 -58.36 57.01 33.22
C SER A 323 -57.32 56.61 34.26
#